data_AF-A0A316B9P9-F1
#
_entry.id   AF-A0A316B9P9-F1
#
_cell.length_a   1.000
_cell.length_b   1.000
_cell.length_c   1.000
_cell.angle_alpha   90.00
_cell.angle_beta   90.00
_cell.angle_gamma   90.00
#
_symmetry.space_group_name_H-M   'P 1'
#
loop_
_entity.id
_entity.type
_entity.pdbx_description
1 polymer ?
#
loop_
_entity_poly.entity_id
_entity_poly.type
_entity_poly.pdbx_seq_one_letter_code
_entity_poly.pdbx_strand_id
1 'polypeptide(L)'
;MENTKVYTQQELYDKKIDTDDYRVNKESGAFLGTLMLKAWATRSKVSGNSRPMRAFFDLEDGRKIIALVQPFRKEQLIAMGKIPIGSTLQLYFEPSTSGYVFLSKFEVVSNQEED
;
A
#
# COMPACT_ATOMS: atom_id res chain seq x y z
N MET A 1 15.54 -13.92 -2.80
CA MET A 1 15.43 -13.18 -1.52
C MET A 1 14.16 -12.37 -1.58
N GLU A 2 13.21 -12.59 -0.68
CA GLU A 2 11.93 -11.86 -0.68
C GLU A 2 12.17 -10.34 -0.55
N ASN A 3 11.83 -9.58 -1.58
CA ASN A 3 11.99 -8.12 -1.58
C ASN A 3 10.89 -7.45 -0.76
N THR A 4 11.08 -7.33 0.56
CA THR A 4 10.11 -6.68 1.46
C THR A 4 10.36 -5.17 1.62
N LYS A 5 11.16 -4.56 0.73
CA LYS A 5 11.63 -3.17 0.87
C LYS A 5 10.48 -2.17 1.06
N VAL A 6 10.64 -1.30 2.05
CA VAL A 6 9.83 -0.10 2.25
C VAL A 6 10.74 1.11 2.07
N TYR A 7 10.47 1.92 1.05
CA TYR A 7 11.27 3.09 0.71
C TYR A 7 10.93 4.30 1.58
N THR A 8 11.91 5.16 1.82
CA THR A 8 11.70 6.54 2.24
C THR A 8 11.39 7.42 1.04
N GLN A 9 10.81 8.61 1.26
CA GLN A 9 10.58 9.58 0.17
C GLN A 9 11.89 9.97 -0.53
N GLN A 10 12.99 10.10 0.22
CA GLN A 10 14.30 10.42 -0.34
C GLN A 10 14.80 9.29 -1.25
N GLU A 11 14.67 8.03 -0.82
CA GLU A 11 15.08 6.90 -1.66
C GLU A 11 14.25 6.78 -2.95
N LEU A 12 12.95 7.11 -2.92
CA LEU A 12 12.14 7.16 -4.15
C LEU A 12 12.70 8.20 -5.13
N TYR A 13 13.02 9.40 -4.61
CA TYR A 13 13.60 10.49 -5.39
C TYR A 13 14.98 10.11 -5.96
N ASP A 14 15.89 9.63 -5.11
CA ASP A 14 17.26 9.27 -5.49
C ASP A 14 17.28 8.16 -6.54
N LYS A 15 16.33 7.22 -6.45
CA LYS A 15 16.19 6.10 -7.40
C LYS A 15 15.35 6.43 -8.62
N LYS A 16 14.80 7.65 -8.72
CA LYS A 16 13.92 8.10 -9.81
C LYS A 16 12.73 7.14 -10.02
N ILE A 17 12.17 6.62 -8.91
CA ILE A 17 10.98 5.78 -8.96
C ILE A 17 9.78 6.70 -9.14
N ASP A 18 9.17 6.66 -10.32
CA ASP A 18 7.96 7.41 -10.62
C ASP A 18 6.74 6.73 -9.97
N THR A 19 5.91 7.55 -9.33
CA THR A 19 4.65 7.10 -8.69
C THR A 19 3.47 8.01 -9.06
N ASP A 20 3.67 8.91 -10.03
CA ASP A 20 2.73 9.97 -10.39
C ASP A 20 1.53 9.45 -11.20
N ASP A 21 1.55 8.19 -11.64
CA ASP A 21 0.44 7.50 -12.29
C ASP A 21 -0.52 6.84 -11.29
N TYR A 22 -0.10 6.59 -10.06
CA TYR A 22 -0.96 5.98 -9.05
C TYR A 22 -1.95 6.99 -8.43
N ARG A 23 -3.16 6.53 -8.14
CA ARG A 23 -4.25 7.35 -7.57
C ARG A 23 -4.85 6.71 -6.33
N VAL A 24 -5.40 7.51 -5.43
CA VAL A 24 -6.17 6.96 -4.29
C VAL A 24 -7.42 6.27 -4.81
N ASN A 25 -7.70 5.05 -4.36
CA ASN A 25 -8.93 4.35 -4.72
C ASN A 25 -10.16 5.09 -4.15
N LYS A 26 -11.20 5.24 -4.96
CA LYS A 26 -12.47 5.92 -4.61
C LYS A 26 -13.65 4.97 -4.55
N GLU A 27 -13.44 3.69 -4.86
CA GLU A 27 -14.50 2.69 -4.92
C GLU A 27 -14.40 1.72 -3.75
N SER A 28 -15.50 1.54 -3.02
CA SER A 28 -15.62 0.51 -2.01
C SER A 28 -15.77 -0.87 -2.66
N GLY A 29 -15.27 -1.91 -2.02
CA GLY A 29 -15.38 -3.28 -2.52
C GLY A 29 -14.09 -4.07 -2.32
N ALA A 30 -14.05 -5.24 -2.94
CA ALA A 30 -12.90 -6.12 -2.92
C ALA A 30 -12.20 -6.08 -4.29
N PHE A 31 -10.90 -5.85 -4.30
CA PHE A 31 -10.09 -5.74 -5.51
C PHE A 31 -8.86 -6.62 -5.40
N LEU A 32 -8.54 -7.36 -6.46
CA LEU A 32 -7.30 -8.13 -6.54
C LEU A 32 -6.21 -7.23 -7.14
N GLY A 33 -5.03 -7.22 -6.54
CA GLY A 33 -3.92 -6.40 -7.03
C GLY A 33 -2.55 -6.88 -6.59
N THR A 34 -1.55 -6.55 -7.40
CA THR A 34 -0.15 -6.88 -7.17
C THR A 34 0.54 -5.73 -6.44
N LEU A 35 1.21 -6.03 -5.33
CA LEU A 35 1.95 -5.04 -4.54
C LEU A 35 3.25 -4.65 -5.27
N MET A 36 3.26 -3.48 -5.91
CA MET A 36 4.38 -3.03 -6.74
C MET A 36 5.46 -2.29 -5.95
N LEU A 37 5.04 -1.54 -4.92
CA LEU A 37 5.94 -0.69 -4.14
C LEU A 37 5.38 -0.46 -2.74
N LYS A 38 6.25 -0.22 -1.77
CA LYS A 38 5.91 0.29 -0.44
C LYS A 38 6.78 1.49 -0.10
N ALA A 39 6.21 2.54 0.45
CA ALA A 39 6.98 3.68 0.91
C ALA A 39 6.39 4.30 2.18
N TRP A 40 7.24 4.74 3.10
CA TRP A 40 6.80 5.57 4.21
C TRP A 40 6.30 6.91 3.68
N ALA A 41 5.13 7.35 4.16
CA ALA A 41 4.71 8.73 3.96
C ALA A 41 5.61 9.67 4.77
N THR A 42 5.67 10.94 4.36
CA THR A 42 6.31 11.99 5.16
C THR A 42 5.58 12.13 6.50
N ARG A 43 6.28 12.60 7.55
CA ARG A 43 5.61 12.88 8.83
C ARG A 43 4.54 13.93 8.60
N SER A 44 3.31 13.63 8.99
CA SER A 44 2.25 14.63 9.10
C SER A 44 2.12 15.06 10.55
N LYS A 45 1.89 16.36 10.81
CA LYS A 45 1.57 16.86 12.15
C LYS A 45 0.32 16.21 12.75
N VAL A 46 -0.51 15.58 11.91
CA VAL A 46 -1.79 14.95 12.27
C VAL A 46 -1.62 13.52 12.80
N SER A 47 -0.54 12.81 12.45
CA SER A 47 -0.35 11.39 12.79
C SER A 47 0.58 11.12 13.99
N GLY A 48 0.94 12.17 14.76
CA GLY A 48 1.93 12.07 15.83
C GLY A 48 3.31 11.62 15.32
N ASN A 49 4.05 10.87 16.14
CA ASN A 49 5.38 10.34 15.75
C ASN A 49 5.32 9.14 14.79
N SER A 50 4.14 8.67 14.39
CA SER A 50 3.99 7.48 13.55
C SER A 50 3.65 7.86 12.11
N ARG A 51 4.33 7.23 11.15
CA ARG A 51 4.15 7.48 9.72
C ARG A 51 3.26 6.39 9.12
N PRO A 52 2.24 6.73 8.32
CA PRO A 52 1.55 5.73 7.52
C PRO A 52 2.48 5.18 6.43
N MET A 53 2.17 3.98 5.96
CA MET A 53 2.80 3.38 4.80
C MET A 53 1.90 3.57 3.58
N ARG A 54 2.47 4.07 2.48
CA ARG A 54 1.88 4.01 1.14
C ARG A 54 2.21 2.64 0.55
N ALA A 55 1.20 1.87 0.22
CA ALA A 55 1.32 0.65 -0.57
C ALA A 55 0.74 0.92 -1.95
N PHE A 56 1.50 0.61 -2.99
CA PHE A 56 1.17 0.88 -4.38
C PHE A 56 0.80 -0.44 -5.04
N PHE A 57 -0.35 -0.47 -5.70
CA PHE A 57 -0.89 -1.67 -6.31
C PHE A 57 -1.26 -1.43 -7.76
N ASP A 58 -0.91 -2.41 -8.60
CA ASP A 58 -1.51 -2.57 -9.91
C ASP A 58 -2.69 -3.53 -9.74
N LEU A 59 -3.91 -3.04 -9.99
CA LEU A 59 -5.12 -3.86 -9.92
C LEU A 59 -5.31 -4.65 -11.21
N GLU A 60 -6.00 -5.80 -11.13
CA GLU A 60 -6.29 -6.62 -12.32
C GLU A 60 -7.16 -5.91 -13.37
N ASP A 61 -7.96 -4.94 -12.95
CA ASP A 61 -8.75 -4.09 -13.85
C ASP A 61 -7.93 -3.00 -14.56
N GLY A 62 -6.60 -2.98 -14.37
CA GLY A 62 -5.66 -2.06 -14.99
C GLY A 62 -5.48 -0.74 -14.25
N ARG A 63 -6.21 -0.48 -13.15
CA ARG A 63 -6.00 0.72 -12.33
C ARG A 63 -4.74 0.61 -11.48
N LYS A 64 -4.04 1.73 -11.36
CA LYS A 64 -2.89 1.89 -10.46
C LYS A 64 -3.31 2.67 -9.22
N ILE A 65 -3.29 2.02 -8.06
CA ILE A 65 -3.78 2.63 -6.83
C ILE A 65 -2.73 2.78 -5.73
N ILE A 66 -2.88 3.83 -4.92
CA ILE A 66 -2.19 3.99 -3.64
C ILE A 66 -3.18 3.73 -2.50
N ALA A 67 -2.81 2.82 -1.60
CA ALA A 67 -3.48 2.62 -0.32
C ALA A 67 -2.63 3.16 0.84
N LEU A 68 -3.27 3.85 1.79
CA LEU A 68 -2.64 4.30 3.02
C LEU A 68 -2.90 3.29 4.15
N VAL A 69 -1.86 2.61 4.60
CA VAL A 69 -1.91 1.76 5.80
C VAL A 69 -1.60 2.63 7.02
N GLN A 70 -2.61 2.83 7.85
CA GLN A 70 -2.56 3.80 8.93
C GLN A 70 -1.84 3.27 10.18
N PRO A 71 -1.06 4.10 10.90
CA PRO A 71 -0.27 3.66 12.04
C PRO A 71 -1.10 3.22 13.26
N PHE A 72 -2.34 3.70 13.39
CA PHE A 72 -3.26 3.22 14.44
C PHE A 72 -3.71 1.77 14.21
N ARG A 73 -3.57 1.24 12.98
CA ARG A 73 -3.76 -0.19 12.65
C ARG A 73 -2.41 -0.92 12.68
N LYS A 74 -1.76 -0.96 13.86
CA LYS A 74 -0.38 -1.46 14.04
C LYS A 74 -0.14 -2.83 13.40
N GLU A 75 -1.06 -3.78 13.60
CA GLU A 75 -0.95 -5.14 13.06
C GLU A 75 -0.93 -5.15 11.53
N GLN A 76 -1.83 -4.39 10.90
CA GLN A 76 -1.88 -4.25 9.44
C GLN A 76 -0.62 -3.57 8.90
N LEU A 77 -0.09 -2.55 9.59
CA LEU A 77 1.13 -1.86 9.19
C LEU A 77 2.34 -2.80 9.23
N ILE A 78 2.48 -3.59 10.30
CA ILE A 78 3.55 -4.58 10.46
C ILE A 78 3.40 -5.69 9.41
N ALA A 79 2.18 -6.20 9.21
CA ALA A 79 1.91 -7.24 8.22
C ALA A 79 2.27 -6.75 6.81
N MET A 80 1.77 -5.58 6.38
CA MET A 80 2.09 -5.01 5.06
C MET A 80 3.60 -4.84 4.85
N GLY A 81 4.34 -4.42 5.89
CA GLY A 81 5.79 -4.27 5.81
C GLY A 81 6.56 -5.58 5.60
N LYS A 82 5.97 -6.73 5.92
CA LYS A 82 6.58 -8.06 5.74
C LYS A 82 6.20 -8.74 4.42
N ILE A 83 5.20 -8.22 3.71
CA ILE A 83 4.74 -8.82 2.45
C ILE A 83 5.79 -8.52 1.35
N PRO A 84 6.25 -9.51 0.58
CA PRO A 84 7.13 -9.27 -0.56
C PRO A 84 6.50 -8.34 -1.61
N ILE A 85 7.32 -7.49 -2.23
CA ILE A 85 6.96 -6.81 -3.48
C ILE A 85 6.74 -7.88 -4.55
N GLY A 86 5.71 -7.72 -5.37
CA GLY A 86 5.25 -8.70 -6.35
C GLY A 86 4.15 -9.64 -5.84
N SER A 87 3.90 -9.71 -4.53
CA SER A 87 2.79 -10.52 -4.00
C SER A 87 1.43 -10.02 -4.50
N THR A 88 0.52 -10.94 -4.75
CA THR A 88 -0.88 -10.66 -5.10
C THR A 88 -1.73 -10.68 -3.85
N LEU A 89 -2.51 -9.62 -3.64
CA LEU A 89 -3.34 -9.41 -2.45
C LEU A 89 -4.79 -9.16 -2.85
N GLN A 90 -5.71 -9.76 -2.09
CA GLN A 90 -7.09 -9.32 -2.04
C GLN A 90 -7.18 -8.11 -1.12
N LEU A 91 -7.61 -6.97 -1.65
CA LEU A 91 -7.72 -5.69 -0.96
C LEU A 91 -9.19 -5.37 -0.69
N TYR A 92 -9.52 -5.02 0.55
CA TYR A 92 -10.89 -4.68 0.96
C TYR A 92 -10.96 -3.19 1.30
N PHE A 93 -11.81 -2.47 0.58
CA PHE A 93 -12.00 -1.03 0.70
C PHE A 93 -13.41 -0.70 1.20
N GLU A 94 -13.49 0.15 2.22
CA GLU A 94 -14.75 0.55 2.86
C GLU A 94 -14.91 2.07 2.82
N PRO A 95 -16.16 2.58 2.70
CA PRO A 95 -16.43 3.99 2.85
C PRO A 95 -16.30 4.42 4.32
N SER A 96 -15.72 5.59 4.55
CA SER A 96 -15.75 6.28 5.84
C SER A 96 -17.02 7.11 5.96
N THR A 97 -17.37 7.49 7.19
CA THR A 97 -18.46 8.43 7.47
C THR A 97 -18.24 9.82 6.85
N SER A 98 -16.99 10.15 6.49
CA SER A 98 -16.59 11.39 5.83
C SER A 98 -16.55 11.28 4.29
N GLY A 99 -16.99 10.16 3.71
CA GLY A 99 -17.08 9.96 2.26
C GLY A 99 -15.76 9.57 1.58
N TYR A 100 -14.71 9.28 2.33
CA TYR A 100 -13.47 8.72 1.78
C TYR A 100 -13.55 7.20 1.71
N VAL A 101 -12.81 6.58 0.80
CA VAL A 101 -12.65 5.13 0.77
C VAL A 101 -11.28 4.77 1.31
N PHE A 102 -11.21 3.82 2.24
CA PHE A 102 -9.96 3.42 2.90
C PHE A 102 -9.78 1.91 2.85
N LEU A 103 -8.52 1.45 2.85
CA LEU A 103 -8.17 0.04 2.95
C LEU A 103 -8.52 -0.44 4.38
N SER A 104 -9.53 -1.28 4.51
CA SER A 104 -10.00 -1.81 5.80
C SER A 104 -9.27 -3.09 6.18
N LYS A 105 -8.94 -3.92 5.19
CA LYS A 105 -8.28 -5.22 5.33
C LYS A 105 -7.55 -5.59 4.03
N PHE A 106 -6.59 -6.50 4.13
CA PHE A 106 -6.00 -7.20 2.99
C PHE A 106 -5.69 -8.65 3.35
N GLU A 107 -5.62 -9.51 2.34
CA GLU A 107 -5.23 -10.92 2.46
C GLU A 107 -4.22 -11.26 1.36
N VAL A 108 -3.17 -11.99 1.70
CA VAL A 108 -2.20 -12.47 0.70
C VAL A 108 -2.81 -13.67 -0.02
N VAL A 109 -2.91 -13.58 -1.34
CA VAL A 109 -3.43 -14.65 -2.20
C VAL A 109 -2.28 -15.52 -2.72
N SER A 110 -1.18 -14.90 -3.13
CA SER A 110 0.04 -15.59 -3.50
C SER A 110 1.27 -14.71 -3.26
N ASN A 111 2.38 -15.36 -2.94
CA ASN A 111 3.71 -14.75 -2.99
C ASN A 111 4.36 -15.14 -4.32
N GLN A 112 5.11 -14.23 -4.92
CA GLN A 112 6.07 -14.66 -5.93
C GLN A 112 7.23 -15.35 -5.21
N GLU A 113 7.14 -16.66 -5.08
CA GLU A 113 8.31 -17.50 -4.90
C GLU A 113 9.00 -17.54 -6.26
N GLU A 114 10.11 -16.80 -6.41
CA GLU A 114 11.01 -17.02 -7.56
C GLU A 114 11.59 -18.44 -7.41
N ASP A 115 11.26 -19.32 -8.36
CA ASP A 115 11.96 -20.59 -8.63
C ASP A 115 13.45 -20.36 -8.95
#